data_AF-A0A510KFL7-F1
#
_entry.id   AF-A0A510KFL7-F1
#
_cell.length_a   1.000
_cell.length_b   1.000
_cell.length_c   1.000
_cell.angle_alpha   90.00
_cell.angle_beta   90.00
_cell.angle_gamma   90.00
#
_symmetry.space_group_name_H-M   'P 1'
#
loop_
_entity.id
_entity.type
_entity.pdbx_description
1 polymer ?
#
loop_
_entity_poly.entity_id
_entity_poly.type
_entity_poly.pdbx_seq_one_letter_code
_entity_poly.pdbx_strand_id
1 'polypeptide(L)'
;MFIISDKGINESLKIIDKLEKGILTCYEAGTETMDYYMYKNKVDFIDWFGDYDDWSCTIEEFTRALLGKKKFLEMPRDINSYLEIEINDL
;
A
#
# COMPACT_ATOMS: atom_id res chain seq x y z
N MET A 1 -18.27 8.69 -8.09
CA MET A 1 -17.01 9.45 -8.10
C MET A 1 -16.08 8.79 -7.08
N PHE A 2 -15.03 8.10 -7.52
CA PHE A 2 -14.08 7.49 -6.60
C PHE A 2 -13.13 8.57 -6.09
N ILE A 3 -13.21 8.90 -4.80
CA ILE A 3 -12.27 9.83 -4.17
C ILE A 3 -11.02 9.03 -3.83
N ILE A 4 -9.99 9.15 -4.67
CA ILE A 4 -8.68 8.59 -4.35
C ILE A 4 -7.99 9.57 -3.40
N SER A 5 -7.85 9.17 -2.13
CA SER A 5 -7.24 9.96 -1.05
C SER A 5 -6.04 9.25 -0.44
N ASP A 6 -5.18 10.03 0.21
CA ASP A 6 -4.01 9.54 0.94
C ASP A 6 -4.34 8.99 2.33
N LYS A 7 -5.60 9.12 2.78
CA LYS A 7 -6.03 8.71 4.13
C LYS A 7 -5.67 7.25 4.43
N GLY A 8 -6.08 6.33 3.57
CA GLY A 8 -5.77 4.90 3.74
C GLY A 8 -4.27 4.62 3.70
N ILE A 9 -3.51 5.38 2.90
CA ILE A 9 -2.05 5.24 2.82
C ILE A 9 -1.39 5.65 4.14
N ASN A 10 -1.76 6.82 4.66
CA ASN A 10 -1.21 7.34 5.91
C ASN A 10 -1.59 6.47 7.11
N GLU A 11 -2.78 5.87 7.09
CA GLU A 11 -3.21 4.89 8.10
C GLU A 11 -2.36 3.62 8.03
N SER A 12 -2.18 3.03 6.85
CA SER A 12 -1.32 1.85 6.68
C SER A 12 0.11 2.12 7.13
N LEU A 13 0.72 3.25 6.77
CA LEU A 13 2.09 3.60 7.20
C LEU A 13 2.21 3.71 8.74
N LYS A 14 1.19 4.23 9.42
CA LYS A 14 1.16 4.28 10.90
C LYS A 14 1.05 2.88 11.52
N ILE A 15 0.34 1.97 10.86
CA ILE A 15 0.24 0.57 11.32
C ILE A 15 1.58 -0.15 11.15
N ILE A 16 2.26 0.05 10.02
CA ILE A 16 3.59 -0.52 9.76
C ILE A 16 4.58 -0.07 10.84
N ASP A 17 4.62 1.21 11.20
CA ASP A 17 5.47 1.72 12.30
C ASP A 17 5.19 1.01 13.65
N LYS A 18 3.91 0.72 13.94
CA LYS A 18 3.52 -0.04 15.15
C LYS A 18 3.94 -1.51 15.08
N LEU A 19 3.88 -2.15 13.91
CA LEU A 19 4.33 -3.53 13.69
C LEU A 19 5.86 -3.64 13.84
N GLU A 20 6.61 -2.68 13.28
CA GLU A 20 8.07 -2.63 13.38
C GLU A 20 8.53 -2.50 14.85
N LYS A 21 7.88 -1.61 15.60
CA LYS A 21 8.10 -1.39 17.04
C LYS A 21 7.61 -2.54 17.93
N GLY A 22 6.92 -3.53 17.37
CA GLY A 22 6.35 -4.65 18.12
C GLY A 22 5.18 -4.26 19.03
N ILE A 23 4.55 -3.11 18.80
CA ILE A 23 3.33 -2.68 19.50
C ILE A 23 2.13 -3.49 19.00
N LEU A 24 2.13 -3.84 17.71
CA LEU A 24 1.20 -4.76 17.07
C LEU A 24 1.98 -5.97 16.56
N THR A 25 1.35 -7.14 16.60
CA THR A 25 1.89 -8.38 16.02
C THR A 25 1.26 -8.69 14.67
N CYS A 26 0.01 -8.30 14.48
CA CYS A 26 -0.77 -8.43 13.26
C CYS A 26 -1.73 -7.24 13.15
N TYR A 27 -2.04 -6.83 11.92
CA TYR A 27 -3.17 -5.97 11.60
C TYR A 27 -3.97 -6.59 10.47
N GLU A 28 -5.28 -6.64 10.65
CA GLU A 28 -6.22 -7.26 9.72
C GLU A 28 -7.12 -6.17 9.15
N ALA A 29 -7.27 -6.16 7.83
CA ALA A 29 -8.17 -5.27 7.13
C ALA A 29 -8.61 -5.93 5.82
N GLY A 30 -9.62 -5.35 5.17
CA GLY A 30 -10.12 -5.85 3.91
C GLY A 30 -10.67 -4.74 3.03
N THR A 31 -10.77 -5.03 1.75
CA THR A 31 -11.56 -4.29 0.77
C THR A 31 -12.86 -5.05 0.50
N GLU A 32 -13.64 -4.62 -0.49
CA GLU A 32 -14.84 -5.34 -0.92
C GLU A 32 -14.53 -6.71 -1.56
N THR A 33 -13.27 -6.97 -1.92
CA THR A 33 -12.88 -8.15 -2.71
C THR A 33 -11.75 -8.97 -2.09
N MET A 34 -11.03 -8.43 -1.11
CA MET A 34 -9.77 -9.02 -0.65
C MET A 34 -9.52 -8.66 0.81
N ASP A 35 -9.16 -9.64 1.61
CA ASP A 35 -8.57 -9.42 2.94
C ASP A 35 -7.05 -9.28 2.83
N TYR A 36 -6.46 -8.50 3.73
CA TYR A 36 -5.03 -8.44 3.88
C TYR A 36 -4.60 -8.38 5.35
N TYR A 37 -3.52 -9.10 5.62
CA TYR A 37 -2.95 -9.30 6.96
C TYR A 37 -1.52 -8.76 6.96
N MET A 38 -1.29 -7.70 7.73
CA MET A 38 0.04 -7.10 7.87
C MET A 38 0.75 -7.62 9.12
N TYR A 39 1.93 -8.19 8.91
CA TYR A 39 2.85 -8.63 9.94
C TYR A 39 4.14 -7.82 9.89
N LYS A 40 5.01 -7.99 10.90
CA LYS A 40 6.28 -7.27 10.98
C LYS A 40 7.16 -7.43 9.74
N ASN A 41 7.11 -8.56 9.04
CA ASN A 41 8.00 -8.87 7.91
C ASN A 41 7.29 -9.11 6.58
N LYS A 42 5.96 -9.27 6.57
CA LYS A 42 5.20 -9.62 5.38
C LYS A 42 3.79 -9.06 5.40
N VAL A 43 3.16 -9.02 4.24
CA VAL A 43 1.73 -8.79 4.07
C VAL A 43 1.15 -9.95 3.28
N ASP A 44 0.15 -10.62 3.82
CA ASP A 44 -0.62 -11.65 3.13
C ASP A 44 -1.89 -11.04 2.57
N PHE A 45 -2.32 -11.53 1.41
CA PHE A 45 -3.53 -11.10 0.70
C PHE A 45 -4.36 -12.33 0.36
N ILE A 46 -5.63 -12.31 0.76
CA ILE A 46 -6.56 -13.42 0.59
C ILE A 46 -7.69 -12.94 -0.31
N ASP A 47 -7.85 -13.59 -1.47
CA ASP A 47 -8.92 -13.27 -2.40
C ASP A 47 -10.22 -13.96 -1.97
N TRP A 48 -11.31 -13.18 -1.87
CA TRP A 48 -12.59 -13.71 -1.43
C TRP A 48 -13.31 -14.52 -2.50
N PHE A 49 -13.04 -14.20 -3.77
CA PHE A 49 -13.76 -14.81 -4.88
C PHE A 49 -13.06 -16.05 -5.44
N GLY A 50 -11.79 -16.27 -5.07
CA GLY A 50 -10.96 -17.35 -5.62
C GLY A 50 -10.63 -17.13 -7.11
N ASP A 51 -10.77 -15.89 -7.59
CA ASP A 51 -10.36 -15.46 -8.93
C ASP A 51 -8.84 -15.34 -9.01
N TYR A 52 -8.18 -15.13 -7.88
CA TYR A 52 -6.72 -15.08 -7.75
C TYR A 52 -6.23 -16.01 -6.64
N ASP A 53 -5.04 -16.57 -6.82
CA ASP A 53 -4.35 -17.29 -5.76
C ASP A 53 -4.00 -16.33 -4.61
N ASP A 54 -4.08 -16.80 -3.37
CA ASP A 54 -3.54 -16.04 -2.23
C ASP A 54 -2.06 -15.70 -2.48
N TRP A 55 -1.69 -14.45 -2.20
CA TRP A 55 -0.32 -13.99 -2.41
C TRP A 55 0.23 -13.24 -1.20
N SER A 56 1.54 -13.06 -1.18
CA SER A 56 2.20 -12.26 -0.15
C SER A 56 3.33 -11.43 -0.72
N CYS A 57 3.70 -10.37 -0.01
CA CYS A 57 4.91 -9.61 -0.26
C CYS A 57 5.60 -9.26 1.06
N THR A 58 6.85 -8.81 0.98
CA THR A 58 7.55 -8.29 2.16
C THR A 58 6.91 -6.98 2.64
N ILE A 59 7.01 -6.68 3.93
CA ILE A 59 6.54 -5.39 4.46
C ILE A 59 7.24 -4.21 3.79
N GLU A 60 8.48 -4.40 3.34
CA GLU A 60 9.30 -3.41 2.65
C GLU A 60 8.75 -3.11 1.25
N GLU A 61 8.43 -4.14 0.47
CA GLU A 61 7.78 -4.01 -0.84
C GLU A 61 6.43 -3.31 -0.72
N PHE A 62 5.62 -3.69 0.28
CA PHE A 62 4.34 -3.05 0.54
C PHE A 62 4.51 -1.57 0.89
N THR A 63 5.48 -1.25 1.74
CA THR A 63 5.81 0.14 2.12
C THR A 63 6.24 0.96 0.90
N ARG A 64 7.09 0.40 0.02
CA ARG A 64 7.47 1.05 -1.24
C ARG A 64 6.25 1.32 -2.13
N ALA A 65 5.35 0.36 -2.27
CA ALA A 65 4.13 0.52 -3.05
C ALA A 65 3.22 1.63 -2.48
N LEU A 66 3.05 1.70 -1.16
CA LEU A 66 2.29 2.75 -0.49
C LEU A 66 2.90 4.15 -0.74
N LEU A 67 4.21 4.28 -0.59
CA LEU A 67 4.92 5.54 -0.83
C LEU A 67 4.87 5.95 -2.31
N GLY A 68 4.99 4.98 -3.23
CA GLY A 68 4.83 5.20 -4.66
C GLY A 68 3.42 5.69 -5.00
N LYS A 69 2.39 5.05 -4.45
CA LYS A 69 0.99 5.50 -4.59
C LYS A 69 0.79 6.90 -4.03
N LYS A 70 1.39 7.23 -2.88
CA LYS A 70 1.32 8.57 -2.29
C LYS A 70 1.90 9.63 -3.24
N LYS A 71 3.12 9.41 -3.74
CA LYS A 71 3.76 10.28 -4.73
C LYS A 71 2.91 10.44 -5.99
N PHE A 72 2.32 9.34 -6.48
CA PHE A 72 1.41 9.39 -7.63
C PHE A 72 0.19 10.29 -7.38
N LEU A 73 -0.38 10.29 -6.17
CA LEU A 73 -1.50 11.16 -5.83
C LEU A 73 -1.14 12.63 -5.72
N GLU A 74 0.11 12.93 -5.40
CA GLU A 74 0.68 14.28 -5.34
C GLU A 74 1.03 14.84 -6.73
N MET A 75 1.05 14.00 -7.77
CA MET A 75 1.36 14.43 -9.13
C MET A 75 0.32 15.46 -9.64
N PRO A 76 0.78 16.46 -10.41
CA PRO A 76 -0.12 17.39 -11.10
C PRO A 76 -1.19 16.65 -11.91
N ARG A 77 -2.45 17.10 -11.78
CA ARG A 77 -3.60 16.52 -12.51
C ARG A 77 -4.06 17.38 -13.69
N ASP A 78 -3.44 18.53 -13.89
CA ASP A 78 -3.71 19.41 -15.02
C ASP A 78 -3.10 18.81 -16.29
N ILE A 79 -3.86 18.75 -17.38
CA ILE A 79 -3.39 18.20 -18.65
C ILE A 79 -2.21 18.99 -19.25
N ASN A 80 -2.05 20.26 -18.88
CA ASN A 80 -0.96 21.13 -19.31
C ASN A 80 0.24 21.07 -18.37
N SER A 81 0.19 20.25 -17.32
CA SER A 81 1.35 20.05 -16.45
C SER A 81 2.41 19.18 -17.12
N TYR A 82 3.68 19.46 -16.82
CA TYR A 82 4.82 18.66 -17.24
C TYR A 82 5.45 18.01 -16.01
N LEU A 83 5.71 16.72 -16.08
CA LEU A 83 6.39 15.95 -15.04
C LEU A 83 7.60 15.24 -15.67
N GLU A 84 8.77 15.50 -15.12
CA GLU A 84 10.00 14.80 -15.44
C GLU A 84 10.32 13.83 -14.32
N ILE A 85 10.54 12.56 -14.68
CA ILE A 85 10.87 11.50 -13.73
C ILE A 85 12.23 10.94 -14.13
N GLU A 86 13.22 11.10 -13.27
CA GLU A 86 14.48 10.38 -13.38
C GLU A 86 14.29 8.96 -12.83
N ILE A 87 14.46 7.97 -13.71
CA ILE A 87 14.53 6.56 -13.33
C ILE A 87 16.02 6.26 -13.14
N ASN A 88 16.46 6.16 -11.88
CA ASN A 88 17.77 5.62 -11.58
C ASN A 88 17.70 4.10 -11.76
N ASP A 89 18.49 3.55 -12.68
CA ASP A 89 18.65 2.11 -12.83
C ASP A 89 19.09 1.51 -11.47
N LEU A 90 18.38 0.47 -11.05
CA LEU A 90 18.58 -0.28 -9.80
C LEU A 90 19.95 -0.96 -9.72
#